data_AF-A0A4Q9REA9-F1
#
_entry.id   AF-A0A4Q9REA9-F1
#
_cell.length_a   1.000
_cell.length_b   1.000
_cell.length_c   1.000
_cell.angle_alpha   90.00
_cell.angle_beta   90.00
_cell.angle_gamma   90.00
#
_symmetry.space_group_name_H-M   'P 1'
#
loop_
_entity.id
_entity.type
_entity.pdbx_description
1 polymer ?
#
loop_
_entity_poly.entity_id
_entity_poly.type
_entity_poly.pdbx_seq_one_letter_code
_entity_poly.pdbx_strand_id
1 'polypeptide(L)'
;MNTATDTKQERINLRLQDSAKKTLERAASFEGKTVSQFILNSALAHAEKTIHEHEVMSLKANDAEAFFDALSKPVRFNKKLATVLESHEQRITSR
;
A
#
# COMPACT_ATOMS: atom_id res chain seq x y z
N MET A 1 -4.82 -23.37 -23.52
CA MET A 1 -4.50 -23.25 -22.08
C MET A 1 -2.99 -23.07 -21.97
N ASN A 2 -2.51 -21.83 -21.97
CA ASN A 2 -1.06 -21.55 -21.89
C ASN A 2 -0.64 -21.57 -20.43
N THR A 3 0.00 -22.65 -20.01
CA THR A 3 0.77 -22.69 -18.76
C THR A 3 2.07 -21.92 -19.02
N ALA A 4 2.02 -20.60 -18.88
CA ALA A 4 3.23 -19.81 -18.79
C ALA A 4 3.93 -20.24 -17.50
N THR A 5 4.99 -21.02 -17.62
CA THR A 5 5.93 -21.27 -16.53
C THR A 5 6.47 -19.92 -16.10
N ASP A 6 5.98 -19.44 -14.95
CA ASP A 6 6.41 -18.20 -14.28
C ASP A 6 7.90 -18.33 -13.97
N THR A 7 8.71 -17.95 -14.94
CA THR A 7 10.15 -17.94 -14.84
C THR A 7 10.47 -16.63 -14.14
N LYS A 8 11.15 -16.70 -12.99
CA LYS A 8 11.67 -15.53 -12.26
C LYS A 8 12.59 -14.72 -13.20
N GLN A 9 12.02 -13.81 -13.97
CA GLN A 9 12.73 -13.05 -15.01
C GLN A 9 13.33 -11.76 -14.46
N GLU A 10 12.67 -11.14 -13.48
CA GLU A 10 13.11 -9.87 -12.91
C GLU A 10 14.15 -10.06 -11.79
N ARG A 11 15.16 -9.18 -11.76
CA ARG A 11 16.28 -9.26 -10.82
C ARG A 11 16.43 -7.96 -10.06
N ILE A 12 16.59 -8.06 -8.75
CA ILE A 12 16.94 -6.95 -7.87
C ILE A 12 18.42 -7.07 -7.51
N ASN A 13 19.22 -6.08 -7.92
CA ASN A 13 20.65 -6.01 -7.58
C ASN A 13 20.84 -5.05 -6.39
N LEU A 14 21.38 -5.57 -5.29
CA LEU A 14 21.61 -4.79 -4.06
C LEU A 14 23.10 -4.72 -3.76
N ARG A 15 23.55 -3.52 -3.36
CA ARG A 15 24.87 -3.31 -2.77
C ARG A 15 24.72 -3.21 -1.26
N LEU A 16 25.57 -3.90 -0.54
CA LEU A 16 25.56 -3.94 0.92
C LEU A 16 26.98 -4.06 1.47
N GLN A 17 27.14 -3.65 2.72
CA GLN A 17 28.38 -3.87 3.47
C GLN A 17 28.53 -5.35 3.85
N ASP A 18 29.78 -5.78 4.08
CA ASP A 18 30.07 -7.17 4.48
C ASP A 18 29.39 -7.57 5.81
N SER A 19 29.31 -6.63 6.76
CA SER A 19 28.60 -6.81 8.04
C SER A 19 27.11 -7.12 7.85
N ALA A 20 26.45 -6.40 6.94
CA ALA A 20 25.05 -6.63 6.61
C ALA A 20 24.86 -8.01 5.95
N LYS A 21 25.79 -8.40 5.05
CA LYS A 21 25.74 -9.70 4.38
C LYS A 21 25.80 -10.86 5.39
N LYS A 22 26.75 -10.81 6.32
CA LYS A 22 26.89 -11.83 7.39
C LYS A 22 25.66 -11.93 8.27
N THR A 23 25.02 -10.80 8.56
CA THR A 23 23.79 -10.76 9.34
C THR A 23 22.64 -11.46 8.61
N LEU A 24 22.47 -11.17 7.31
CA LEU A 24 21.46 -11.80 6.46
C LEU A 24 21.70 -13.30 6.28
N GLU A 25 22.96 -13.72 6.11
CA GLU A 25 23.35 -15.14 6.04
C GLU A 25 23.00 -15.89 7.33
N ARG A 26 23.28 -15.29 8.49
CA ARG A 26 22.95 -15.87 9.79
C ARG A 26 21.44 -15.96 10.03
N ALA A 27 20.68 -14.94 9.64
CA ALA A 27 19.22 -14.97 9.76
C ALA A 27 18.61 -16.02 8.83
N ALA A 28 19.07 -16.08 7.57
CA ALA A 28 18.60 -17.06 6.60
C ALA A 28 18.91 -18.50 7.04
N SER A 29 20.07 -18.74 7.67
CA SER A 29 20.42 -20.07 8.17
C SER A 29 19.53 -20.54 9.32
N PHE A 30 19.06 -19.63 10.19
CA PHE A 30 18.10 -19.95 11.24
C PHE A 30 16.74 -20.38 10.70
N GLU A 31 16.34 -19.87 9.54
CA GLU A 31 15.09 -20.27 8.87
C GLU A 31 15.27 -21.42 7.86
N GLY A 32 16.49 -21.94 7.68
CA GLY A 32 16.78 -22.97 6.69
C GLY A 32 16.55 -22.50 5.24
N LYS A 33 16.66 -21.20 4.98
CA LYS A 33 16.42 -20.58 3.66
C LYS A 33 17.72 -20.06 3.06
N THR A 34 17.74 -19.90 1.74
CA THR A 34 18.82 -19.15 1.08
C THR A 34 18.70 -17.66 1.42
N VAL A 35 19.82 -16.94 1.38
CA VAL A 35 19.83 -15.48 1.60
C VAL A 35 18.87 -14.76 0.67
N SER A 36 18.85 -15.15 -0.62
CA SER A 36 17.93 -14.55 -1.60
C SER A 36 16.47 -14.77 -1.24
N GLN A 37 16.10 -15.97 -0.77
CA GLN A 37 14.72 -16.27 -0.38
C GLN A 37 14.34 -15.53 0.91
N PHE A 38 15.26 -15.45 1.87
CA PHE A 38 15.06 -14.69 3.11
C PHE A 38 14.83 -13.20 2.81
N ILE A 39 15.67 -12.59 1.98
CA ILE A 39 15.53 -11.18 1.57
C ILE A 39 14.22 -10.96 0.82
N LEU A 40 13.90 -11.80 -0.17
CA LEU A 40 12.68 -11.66 -0.96
C LEU A 40 11.43 -11.72 -0.08
N ASN A 41 11.33 -12.72 0.78
CA ASN A 41 10.18 -12.88 1.68
C ASN A 41 10.05 -11.70 2.64
N SER A 42 11.16 -11.25 3.21
CA SER A 42 11.17 -10.11 4.15
C SER A 42 10.75 -8.82 3.45
N ALA A 43 11.27 -8.59 2.24
CA ALA A 43 10.95 -7.41 1.44
C ALA A 43 9.47 -7.40 1.02
N LEU A 44 8.93 -8.55 0.57
CA LEU A 44 7.51 -8.67 0.20
C LEU A 44 6.60 -8.43 1.40
N ALA A 45 6.84 -9.07 2.54
CA ALA A 45 6.03 -8.88 3.74
C ALA A 45 6.03 -7.40 4.19
N HIS A 46 7.18 -6.73 4.10
CA HIS A 46 7.27 -5.31 4.43
C HIS A 46 6.56 -4.42 3.41
N ALA A 47 6.66 -4.74 2.12
CA ALA A 47 5.98 -4.02 1.05
C ALA A 47 4.46 -4.13 1.18
N GLU A 48 3.94 -5.34 1.38
CA GLU A 48 2.51 -5.60 1.61
C GLU A 48 1.97 -4.81 2.81
N LYS A 49 2.72 -4.82 3.92
CA LYS A 49 2.37 -4.02 5.10
C LYS A 49 2.33 -2.52 4.77
N THR A 50 3.36 -2.02 4.10
CA THR A 50 3.47 -0.60 3.73
C THR A 50 2.32 -0.16 2.82
N ILE A 51 1.99 -0.98 1.81
CA ILE A 51 0.87 -0.72 0.89
C ILE A 51 -0.44 -0.69 1.69
N HIS A 52 -0.67 -1.70 2.53
CA HIS A 52 -1.88 -1.78 3.35
C HIS A 52 -2.05 -0.55 4.25
N GLU A 53 -0.98 -0.08 4.90
CA GLU A 53 -1.01 1.11 5.76
C GLU A 53 -1.37 2.40 5.00
N HIS A 54 -1.05 2.49 3.70
CA HIS A 54 -1.34 3.67 2.88
C HIS A 54 -2.69 3.59 2.16
N GLU A 55 -3.15 2.39 1.79
CA GLU A 55 -4.40 2.19 1.06
C GLU A 55 -5.60 1.94 1.98
N VAL A 56 -5.37 1.38 3.17
CA VAL A 56 -6.44 0.99 4.10
C VAL A 56 -6.46 1.92 5.30
N MET A 57 -7.45 2.81 5.31
CA MET A 57 -7.79 3.58 6.50
C MET A 57 -8.60 2.71 7.46
N SER A 58 -7.93 2.13 8.46
CA SER A 58 -8.61 1.43 9.55
C SER A 58 -9.24 2.44 10.50
N LEU A 59 -10.58 2.51 10.50
CA LEU A 59 -11.35 3.30 11.45
C LEU A 59 -11.49 2.53 12.78
N LYS A 60 -11.37 3.23 13.91
CA LYS A 60 -11.78 2.65 15.21
C LYS A 60 -13.31 2.46 15.21
N ALA A 61 -13.84 1.59 16.07
CA ALA A 61 -15.27 1.28 16.11
C ALA A 61 -16.17 2.53 16.15
N ASN A 62 -15.82 3.51 16.98
CA ASN A 62 -16.56 4.78 17.11
C ASN A 62 -16.46 5.65 15.84
N ASP A 63 -15.30 5.65 15.18
CA ASP A 63 -15.08 6.40 13.95
C ASP A 63 -15.83 5.73 12.78
N ALA A 64 -15.90 4.40 12.76
CA ALA A 64 -16.68 3.63 11.81
C ALA A 64 -18.17 3.89 11.98
N GLU A 65 -18.69 3.88 13.21
CA GLU A 65 -20.09 4.24 13.51
C GLU A 65 -20.40 5.66 13.03
N ALA A 66 -19.58 6.65 13.40
CA ALA A 66 -19.73 8.03 12.95
C ALA A 66 -19.68 8.17 11.41
N PHE A 67 -18.81 7.40 10.75
CA PHE A 67 -18.69 7.37 9.30
C PHE A 67 -19.95 6.79 8.63
N PHE A 68 -20.45 5.63 9.10
CA PHE A 68 -21.70 5.05 8.59
C PHE A 68 -22.90 5.96 8.85
N ASP A 69 -22.95 6.59 10.01
CA ASP A 69 -23.98 7.58 10.36
C ASP A 69 -23.96 8.79 9.42
N ALA A 70 -22.76 9.25 9.03
CA ALA A 70 -22.59 10.35 8.08
C ALA A 70 -23.01 9.94 6.66
N LEU A 71 -22.70 8.72 6.21
CA LEU A 71 -23.13 8.20 4.91
C LEU A 71 -24.65 8.01 4.81
N SER A 72 -25.30 7.71 5.94
CA SER A 72 -26.76 7.48 6.02
C SER A 72 -27.57 8.77 5.95
N LYS A 73 -26.95 9.93 6.22
CA LYS A 73 -27.62 11.22 6.31
C LYS A 73 -27.48 11.98 4.98
N PRO A 74 -28.53 12.71 4.53
CA PRO A 74 -28.41 13.53 3.34
C PRO A 74 -27.36 14.63 3.54
N VAL A 75 -26.41 14.73 2.61
CA VAL A 75 -25.30 15.67 2.68
C VAL A 75 -25.84 17.10 2.55
N ARG A 76 -25.58 17.93 3.56
CA ARG A 76 -25.79 19.39 3.48
C ARG A 76 -24.46 20.08 3.28
N PHE A 77 -24.23 20.58 2.06
CA PHE A 77 -23.03 21.34 1.76
C PHE A 77 -23.02 22.67 2.53
N ASN A 78 -21.87 23.02 3.10
CA ASN A 78 -21.70 24.35 3.65
C ASN A 78 -21.54 25.38 2.51
N LYS A 79 -21.77 26.67 2.81
CA LYS A 79 -21.72 27.74 1.80
C LYS A 79 -20.41 27.77 1.01
N LYS A 80 -19.27 27.54 1.69
CA LYS A 80 -17.94 27.55 1.04
C LYS A 80 -17.78 26.40 0.05
N LEU A 81 -18.19 25.18 0.42
CA LEU A 81 -18.09 24.01 -0.44
C LEU A 81 -19.05 24.12 -1.64
N ALA A 82 -20.25 24.66 -1.44
CA ALA A 82 -21.20 24.91 -2.52
C ALA A 82 -20.62 25.88 -3.58
N THR A 83 -20.05 27.00 -3.15
CA THR A 83 -19.41 27.98 -4.07
C THR A 83 -18.23 27.36 -4.83
N VAL A 84 -17.43 26.50 -4.18
CA VAL A 84 -16.31 25.81 -4.84
C VAL A 84 -16.82 24.83 -5.90
N LEU A 85 -17.82 24.01 -5.58
CA LEU A 85 -18.42 23.07 -6.52
C LEU A 85 -19.02 23.79 -7.74
N GLU A 86 -19.76 24.87 -7.52
CA GLU A 86 -20.35 25.69 -8.59
C GLU A 86 -19.27 26.30 -9.51
N SER A 87 -18.19 26.82 -8.91
CA SER A 87 -17.05 27.35 -9.70
C SER A 87 -16.28 26.28 -10.48
N HIS A 88 -16.32 25.02 -10.04
CA HIS A 88 -15.69 23.88 -10.70
C HIS A 88 -16.51 23.40 -11.90
N GLU A 89 -17.84 23.35 -11.78
CA GLU A 89 -18.74 22.98 -12.90
C GLU A 89 -18.63 23.97 -14.07
N GLN A 90 -18.50 25.27 -13.79
CA GLN A 90 -18.31 26.30 -14.82
C GLN A 90 -16.97 26.17 -15.56
N ARG A 91 -15.92 25.62 -14.92
CA ARG A 91 -14.62 25.40 -15.57
C ARG A 91 -14.61 24.17 -16.47
N ILE A 92 -15.40 23.15 -16.16
CA ILE A 92 -15.50 21.92 -16.95
C ILE A 92 -16.37 22.11 -18.19
N THR A 93 -17.42 22.93 -18.10
CA THR A 93 -18.31 23.24 -19.24
C THR A 93 -17.73 24.24 -20.25
N SER A 94 -16.61 24.91 -19.93
CA SER A 94 -15.94 25.90 -20.79
C SER A 94 -14.84 25.30 -21.69
N ARG A 95 -14.86 23.99 -21.98
CA ARG A 95 -13.84 23.33 -22.84
C ARG A 95 -14.43 22.76 -24.12
#